data_AF-A0A660T726-F1
#
_entry.id   AF-A0A660T726-F1
#
_cell.length_a   1.000
_cell.length_b   1.000
_cell.length_c   1.000
_cell.angle_alpha   90.00
_cell.angle_beta   90.00
_cell.angle_gamma   90.00
#
_symmetry.space_group_name_H-M   'P 1'
#
loop_
_entity.id
_entity.type
_entity.pdbx_description
1 polymer ?
#
loop_
_entity_poly.entity_id
_entity_poly.type
_entity_poly.pdbx_seq_one_letter_code
_entity_poly.pdbx_strand_id
1 'polypeptide(L)'
;MQYIATPVYLHREEVIKAAERGKHILCEKPLALTYKDALEMLNAVESNRLKFQVGFMMHYHGAHREIAGLIKEKKIGTPVYARAQLTCWYPPMQNKDIKNIFKKLPYREVDTFLKEVEAFVKALIENREITENAGAAGVHSMKLADAAYSSAKTGCFIEV
;
A
#
# COMPACT_ATOMS: atom_id res chain seq x y z
N MET A 1 13.66 13.35 -7.19
CA MET A 1 12.51 12.44 -7.02
C MET A 1 11.53 12.65 -8.17
N GLN A 2 10.81 11.61 -8.58
CA GLN A 2 9.64 11.66 -9.45
C GLN A 2 8.43 11.11 -8.70
N TYR A 3 7.31 11.83 -8.73
CA TYR A 3 6.00 11.34 -8.30
C TYR A 3 5.21 10.89 -9.52
N ILE A 4 4.71 9.66 -9.51
CA ILE A 4 3.97 9.04 -10.63
C ILE A 4 2.56 8.75 -10.15
N ALA A 5 1.60 9.49 -10.73
CA ALA A 5 0.16 9.41 -10.44
C ALA A 5 -0.66 9.34 -11.74
N THR A 6 -0.04 8.85 -12.81
CA THR A 6 -0.67 8.63 -14.11
C THR A 6 -1.59 7.40 -14.06
N PRO A 7 -2.39 7.12 -15.10
CA PRO A 7 -3.09 5.85 -15.19
C PRO A 7 -2.15 4.64 -15.09
N VAL A 8 -2.55 3.60 -14.35
CA VAL A 8 -1.70 2.44 -13.99
C VAL A 8 -0.96 1.79 -15.17
N TYR A 9 -1.54 1.77 -16.37
CA TYR A 9 -0.90 1.17 -17.54
C TYR A 9 0.37 1.91 -18.00
N LEU A 10 0.59 3.14 -17.54
CA LEU A 10 1.78 3.95 -17.81
C LEU A 10 2.87 3.80 -16.74
N HIS A 11 2.52 3.32 -15.54
CA HIS A 11 3.43 3.30 -14.39
C HIS A 11 4.75 2.59 -14.69
N ARG A 12 4.69 1.41 -15.33
CA ARG A 12 5.90 0.61 -15.62
C ARG A 12 6.91 1.39 -16.43
N GLU A 13 6.47 1.97 -17.54
CA GLU A 13 7.34 2.69 -18.46
C GLU A 13 7.89 3.96 -17.80
N GLU A 14 7.06 4.69 -17.06
CA GLU A 14 7.48 5.90 -16.36
C GLU A 14 8.47 5.62 -15.22
N VAL A 15 8.25 4.55 -14.45
CA VAL A 15 9.15 4.13 -13.37
C VAL A 15 10.51 3.74 -13.92
N ILE A 16 10.56 2.90 -14.96
CA ILE A 16 11.82 2.48 -15.57
C ILE A 16 12.59 3.69 -16.12
N LYS A 17 11.92 4.56 -16.90
CA LYS A 17 12.54 5.78 -17.44
C LYS A 17 13.02 6.74 -16.35
N ALA A 18 12.28 6.85 -15.24
CA ALA A 18 12.69 7.67 -14.11
C ALA A 18 13.92 7.09 -13.39
N ALA A 19 13.95 5.76 -13.22
CA ALA A 19 15.06 5.04 -12.61
C ALA A 19 16.35 5.16 -13.44
N GLU A 20 16.27 4.99 -14.76
CA GLU A 20 17.39 5.18 -15.70
C GLU A 20 17.97 6.61 -15.64
N ARG A 21 17.15 7.59 -15.24
CA ARG A 21 17.55 8.98 -15.04
C ARG A 21 18.00 9.29 -13.61
N GLY A 22 18.22 8.26 -12.78
CA GLY A 22 18.70 8.41 -11.40
C GLY A 22 17.69 9.06 -10.46
N LYS A 23 16.38 8.97 -10.71
CA LYS A 23 15.35 9.59 -9.87
C LYS A 23 14.76 8.59 -8.87
N HIS A 24 14.82 8.92 -7.58
CA HIS A 24 13.98 8.26 -6.57
C HIS A 24 12.49 8.37 -6.93
N ILE A 25 11.71 7.34 -6.65
CA ILE A 25 10.33 7.20 -7.16
C ILE A 25 9.33 7.03 -6.02
N LEU A 26 8.26 7.82 -6.08
CA LEU A 26 7.00 7.57 -5.40
C LEU A 26 5.96 7.25 -6.48
N CYS A 27 5.36 6.06 -6.45
CA CYS A 27 4.39 5.62 -7.45
C CYS A 27 3.05 5.30 -6.80
N GLU A 28 1.97 5.86 -7.33
CA GLU A 28 0.61 5.61 -6.84
C GLU A 28 0.18 4.15 -6.98
N LYS A 29 -0.80 3.76 -6.17
CA LYS A 29 -1.41 2.43 -6.25
C LYS A 29 -2.57 2.40 -7.27
N PRO A 30 -2.84 1.24 -7.91
CA PRO A 30 -2.05 0.00 -7.86
C PRO A 30 -0.69 0.18 -8.55
N LEU A 31 0.32 -0.54 -8.05
CA LEU A 31 1.71 -0.36 -8.51
C LEU A 31 1.86 -0.62 -10.01
N ALA A 32 1.25 -1.69 -10.50
CA ALA A 32 1.24 -2.07 -11.91
C ALA A 32 -0.05 -2.85 -12.25
N LEU A 33 -0.24 -3.22 -13.51
CA LEU A 33 -1.33 -4.09 -13.94
C LEU A 33 -1.06 -5.58 -13.67
N THR A 34 0.20 -5.98 -13.68
CA THR A 34 0.60 -7.39 -13.46
C THR A 34 1.69 -7.48 -12.40
N TYR A 35 1.79 -8.62 -11.74
CA TYR A 35 2.90 -8.91 -10.81
C TYR A 35 4.27 -8.83 -11.52
N LYS A 36 4.35 -9.32 -12.76
CA LYS A 36 5.57 -9.26 -13.57
C LYS A 36 6.04 -7.82 -13.78
N ASP A 37 5.13 -6.93 -14.19
CA ASP A 37 5.46 -5.52 -14.40
C ASP A 37 5.94 -4.85 -13.11
N ALA A 38 5.29 -5.13 -11.98
CA ALA A 38 5.70 -4.62 -10.68
C ALA A 38 7.12 -5.09 -10.28
N LEU A 39 7.46 -6.36 -10.58
CA LEU A 39 8.80 -6.90 -10.33
C LEU A 39 9.87 -6.24 -11.21
N GLU A 40 9.57 -6.02 -12.49
CA GLU A 40 10.46 -5.30 -13.41
C GLU A 40 10.71 -3.86 -12.95
N MET A 41 9.66 -3.19 -12.49
CA MET A 41 9.76 -1.85 -11.88
C MET A 41 10.68 -1.86 -10.66
N LEU A 42 10.49 -2.79 -9.73
CA LEU A 42 11.34 -2.90 -8.53
C LEU A 42 12.81 -3.11 -8.90
N ASN A 43 13.07 -4.08 -9.78
CA ASN A 43 14.43 -4.41 -10.22
C ASN A 43 15.13 -3.21 -10.88
N ALA A 44 14.42 -2.45 -11.71
CA ALA A 44 14.98 -1.26 -12.36
C ALA A 44 15.38 -0.19 -11.33
N VAL A 45 14.56 0.03 -10.30
CA VAL A 45 14.85 1.03 -9.26
C VAL A 45 15.99 0.59 -8.33
N GLU A 46 15.99 -0.69 -7.91
CA GLU A 46 17.04 -1.26 -7.05
C GLU A 46 18.40 -1.36 -7.75
N SER A 47 18.42 -1.73 -9.03
CA SER A 47 19.66 -1.81 -9.82
C SER A 47 20.36 -0.45 -9.96
N ASN A 48 19.58 0.64 -9.90
CA ASN A 48 20.09 2.01 -9.91
C ASN A 48 20.38 2.56 -8.49
N ARG A 49 20.21 1.73 -7.44
CA ARG A 49 20.39 2.09 -6.02
C ARG A 49 19.51 3.28 -5.59
N LEU A 50 18.28 3.31 -6.10
CA LEU A 50 17.31 4.38 -5.84
C LEU A 50 16.27 3.92 -4.81
N LYS A 51 15.74 4.86 -4.04
CA LYS A 51 14.60 4.60 -3.14
C LYS A 51 13.29 4.54 -3.92
N PHE A 52 12.47 3.55 -3.60
CA PHE A 52 11.17 3.30 -4.22
C PHE A 52 10.07 3.23 -3.15
N GLN A 53 9.06 4.10 -3.25
CA GLN A 53 7.87 4.07 -2.40
C GLN A 53 6.59 3.89 -3.23
N VAL A 54 5.63 3.17 -2.65
CA VAL A 54 4.29 2.98 -3.19
C VAL A 54 3.27 3.83 -2.41
N GLY A 55 2.24 4.31 -3.10
CA GLY A 55 1.13 5.13 -2.62
C GLY A 55 0.18 4.46 -1.60
N PHE A 56 0.71 3.81 -0.56
CA PHE A 56 -0.06 3.19 0.52
C PHE A 56 -0.41 4.17 1.65
N MET A 57 -1.22 5.18 1.32
CA MET A 57 -1.56 6.26 2.24
C MET A 57 -2.25 5.78 3.53
N MET A 58 -2.98 4.65 3.48
CA MET A 58 -3.68 4.09 4.65
C MET A 58 -2.74 3.62 5.76
N HIS A 59 -1.45 3.41 5.48
CA HIS A 59 -0.46 3.12 6.52
C HIS A 59 -0.24 4.33 7.45
N TYR A 60 -0.53 5.55 7.01
CA TYR A 60 -0.44 6.77 7.82
C TYR A 60 -1.74 7.15 8.52
N HIS A 61 -2.83 6.39 8.30
CA HIS A 61 -4.12 6.69 8.93
C HIS A 61 -4.00 6.57 10.45
N GLY A 62 -4.36 7.63 11.19
CA GLY A 62 -4.19 7.69 12.64
C GLY A 62 -4.77 6.49 13.38
N ALA A 63 -6.01 6.09 13.06
CA ALA A 63 -6.63 4.91 13.67
C ALA A 63 -5.83 3.60 13.43
N HIS A 64 -5.24 3.42 12.24
CA HIS A 64 -4.43 2.24 11.95
C HIS A 64 -3.11 2.26 12.73
N ARG A 65 -2.49 3.44 12.86
CA ARG A 65 -1.29 3.62 13.68
C ARG A 65 -1.56 3.33 15.16
N GLU A 66 -2.69 3.79 15.69
CA GLU A 66 -3.10 3.47 17.07
C GLU A 66 -3.33 1.97 17.25
N ILE A 67 -4.09 1.33 16.36
CA ILE A 67 -4.32 -0.13 16.41
C ILE A 67 -3.00 -0.91 16.33
N ALA A 68 -2.10 -0.54 15.42
CA ALA A 68 -0.77 -1.15 15.31
C ALA A 68 0.05 -0.96 16.59
N GLY A 69 -0.02 0.21 17.22
CA GLY A 69 0.58 0.48 18.53
C GLY A 69 0.03 -0.41 19.63
N LEU A 70 -1.30 -0.51 19.75
CA LEU A 70 -1.96 -1.37 20.74
C LEU A 70 -1.57 -2.85 20.58
N ILE A 71 -1.46 -3.34 19.35
CA ILE A 71 -0.99 -4.70 19.05
C ILE A 71 0.47 -4.87 19.47
N LYS A 72 1.34 -3.95 19.05
CA LYS A 72 2.77 -3.99 19.38
C LYS A 72 3.03 -3.96 20.89
N GLU A 73 2.25 -3.17 21.61
CA GLU A 73 2.30 -3.04 23.08
C GLU A 73 1.56 -4.18 23.81
N LYS A 74 0.99 -5.14 23.08
CA LYS A 74 0.20 -6.26 23.63
C LYS A 74 -0.99 -5.82 24.49
N LYS A 75 -1.50 -4.60 24.31
CA LYS A 75 -2.63 -4.03 25.08
C LYS A 75 -3.96 -4.73 24.84
N ILE A 76 -4.08 -5.46 23.73
CA ILE A 76 -5.27 -6.26 23.39
C ILE A 76 -5.04 -7.78 23.52
N GLY A 77 -3.91 -8.18 24.14
CA GLY A 77 -3.47 -9.57 24.16
C GLY A 77 -2.94 -10.05 22.80
N THR A 78 -3.00 -11.36 22.56
CA THR A 78 -2.61 -11.97 21.28
C THR A 78 -3.75 -11.85 20.27
N PRO A 79 -3.57 -11.16 19.13
CA PRO A 79 -4.58 -11.13 18.08
C PRO A 79 -4.84 -12.54 17.54
N VAL A 80 -6.10 -12.97 17.52
CA VAL A 80 -6.53 -14.28 16.99
C VAL A 80 -7.31 -14.17 15.67
N TYR A 81 -7.82 -12.97 15.36
CA TYR A 81 -8.62 -12.70 14.18
C TYR A 81 -8.55 -11.21 13.82
N ALA A 82 -8.52 -10.91 12.52
CA ALA A 82 -8.63 -9.57 11.99
C ALA A 82 -9.58 -9.56 10.79
N ARG A 83 -10.36 -8.47 10.66
CA ARG A 83 -11.24 -8.22 9.52
C ARG A 83 -11.10 -6.78 9.09
N ALA A 84 -10.86 -6.57 7.80
CA ALA A 84 -10.95 -5.27 7.16
C ALA A 84 -12.14 -5.27 6.20
N GLN A 85 -12.90 -4.17 6.18
CA GLN A 85 -14.00 -3.98 5.26
C GLN A 85 -13.94 -2.54 4.74
N LEU A 86 -13.83 -2.41 3.42
CA LEU A 86 -13.93 -1.12 2.73
C LEU A 86 -15.25 -1.09 1.99
N THR A 87 -16.12 -0.14 2.35
CA THR A 87 -17.39 0.12 1.65
C THR A 87 -17.35 1.53 1.09
N CYS A 88 -17.42 1.67 -0.23
CA CYS A 88 -17.75 2.94 -0.87
C CYS A 88 -19.27 3.10 -0.93
N TRP A 89 -19.75 4.33 -1.05
CA TRP A 89 -21.18 4.60 -1.17
C TRP A 89 -21.74 3.94 -2.43
N TYR A 90 -22.69 3.03 -2.25
CA TYR A 90 -23.61 2.53 -3.27
C TYR A 90 -24.98 3.16 -3.02
N PRO A 91 -25.84 3.33 -4.05
CA PRO A 91 -27.25 3.63 -3.80
C PRO A 91 -27.81 2.60 -2.79
N PRO A 92 -28.74 3.00 -1.92
CA PRO A 92 -29.11 2.20 -0.75
C PRO A 92 -29.60 0.80 -1.16
N MET A 93 -28.75 -0.20 -0.95
CA MET A 93 -29.15 -1.61 -1.03
C MET A 93 -29.64 -2.01 0.36
N GLN A 94 -30.96 -2.17 0.49
CA GLN A 94 -31.69 -2.79 1.60
C GLN A 94 -30.96 -2.87 2.94
N ASN A 95 -31.32 -1.96 3.86
CA ASN A 95 -31.04 -2.09 5.29
C ASN A 95 -31.53 -3.47 5.79
N LYS A 96 -30.60 -4.35 6.17
CA LYS A 96 -30.89 -5.48 7.07
C LYS A 96 -30.39 -5.12 8.46
N ASP A 97 -31.22 -5.40 9.45
CA ASP A 97 -31.25 -4.98 10.86
C ASP A 97 -29.98 -5.17 11.73
N ILE A 98 -28.78 -4.92 11.21
CA ILE A 98 -27.53 -5.01 11.96
C ILE A 98 -27.18 -3.64 12.54
N LYS A 99 -27.43 -3.46 13.84
CA LYS A 99 -26.92 -2.32 14.61
C LYS A 99 -25.53 -2.64 15.16
N ASN A 100 -24.47 -2.23 14.46
CA ASN A 100 -23.12 -2.33 15.00
C ASN A 100 -22.88 -1.19 16.01
N ILE A 101 -22.58 -1.54 17.27
CA ILE A 101 -22.14 -0.58 18.29
C ILE A 101 -20.60 -0.63 18.35
N PHE A 102 -19.95 0.39 17.81
CA PHE A 102 -18.49 0.51 17.86
C PHE A 102 -18.07 1.52 18.94
N LYS A 103 -17.10 1.15 19.77
CA LYS A 103 -16.38 2.14 20.60
C LYS A 103 -15.42 2.90 19.70
N LYS A 104 -15.67 4.19 19.47
CA LYS A 104 -14.75 5.04 18.72
C LYS A 104 -13.45 5.16 19.51
N LEU A 105 -12.34 4.74 18.91
CA LEU A 105 -11.02 4.98 19.47
C LEU A 105 -10.64 6.44 19.18
N PRO A 106 -10.13 7.20 20.17
CA PRO A 106 -9.50 8.48 19.87
C PRO A 106 -8.24 8.22 19.04
N TYR A 107 -8.06 8.97 17.97
CA TYR A 107 -6.84 8.92 17.16
C TYR A 107 -6.56 10.31 16.60
N ARG A 108 -5.30 10.56 16.24
CA ARG A 108 -4.91 11.80 15.58
C ARG A 108 -5.42 11.82 14.14
N GLU A 109 -6.20 12.84 13.78
CA GLU A 109 -6.54 13.09 12.38
C GLU A 109 -5.31 13.58 11.60
N VAL A 110 -5.15 13.03 10.41
CA VAL A 110 -3.96 13.17 9.60
C VAL A 110 -4.38 13.19 8.14
N ASP A 111 -3.88 14.16 7.36
CA ASP A 111 -3.89 14.07 5.91
C ASP A 111 -2.92 12.97 5.49
N THR A 112 -3.47 11.81 5.12
CA THR A 112 -2.72 10.61 4.80
C THR A 112 -1.90 10.75 3.52
N PHE A 113 -2.40 11.50 2.54
CA PHE A 113 -1.70 11.77 1.29
C PHE A 113 -0.50 12.68 1.52
N LEU A 114 -0.70 13.77 2.27
CA LEU A 114 0.40 14.65 2.63
C LEU A 114 1.47 13.90 3.44
N LYS A 115 1.06 13.08 4.42
CA LYS A 115 2.02 12.31 5.23
C LYS A 115 2.83 11.32 4.44
N GLU A 116 2.23 10.70 3.42
CA GLU A 116 2.94 9.78 2.55
C GLU A 116 4.09 10.48 1.80
N VAL A 117 3.79 11.63 1.21
CA VAL A 117 4.78 12.43 0.49
C VAL A 117 5.85 12.94 1.45
N GLU A 118 5.46 13.49 2.61
CA GLU A 118 6.38 13.95 3.65
C GLU A 118 7.30 12.82 4.15
N ALA A 119 6.76 11.62 4.38
CA ALA A 119 7.52 10.47 4.86
C ALA A 119 8.56 10.01 3.83
N PHE A 120 8.23 10.11 2.54
CA PHE A 120 9.18 9.80 1.47
C PHE A 120 10.26 10.87 1.37
N VAL A 121 9.89 12.16 1.30
CA VAL A 121 10.84 13.27 1.22
C VAL A 121 11.80 13.24 2.41
N LYS A 122 11.28 13.02 3.62
CA LYS A 122 12.09 12.86 4.83
C LYS A 122 13.05 11.67 4.70
N ALA A 123 12.61 10.56 4.11
CA ALA A 123 13.49 9.42 3.86
C ALA A 123 14.64 9.73 2.90
N LEU A 124 14.39 10.57 1.90
CA LEU A 124 15.44 11.01 0.97
C LEU A 124 16.46 11.93 1.69
N ILE A 125 15.97 12.93 2.44
CA ILE A 125 16.81 13.90 3.16
C ILE A 125 17.70 13.21 4.20
N GLU A 126 17.12 12.28 4.97
CA GLU A 126 17.82 11.56 6.03
C GLU A 126 18.57 10.32 5.53
N ASN A 127 18.51 10.03 4.22
CA ASN A 127 18.99 8.81 3.60
C ASN A 127 18.50 7.51 4.28
N ARG A 128 17.32 7.54 4.91
CA ARG A 128 16.78 6.41 5.66
C ARG A 128 16.14 5.38 4.73
N GLU A 129 16.16 4.11 5.11
CA GLU A 129 15.46 3.07 4.36
C GLU A 129 13.95 3.21 4.46
N ILE A 130 13.26 2.77 3.40
CA ILE A 130 11.81 2.72 3.33
C ILE A 130 11.41 1.29 3.58
N THR A 131 10.53 1.06 4.55
CA THR A 131 10.15 -0.29 4.98
C THR A 131 8.69 -0.57 4.61
N GLU A 132 7.74 0.04 5.32
CA GLU A 132 6.30 -0.26 5.21
C GLU A 132 5.72 0.01 3.81
N ASN A 133 6.18 1.08 3.14
CA ASN A 133 5.69 1.48 1.81
C ASN A 133 6.71 1.22 0.71
N ALA A 134 7.72 0.39 0.94
CA ALA A 134 8.78 0.14 -0.04
C ALA A 134 8.20 -0.46 -1.33
N GLY A 135 8.91 -0.27 -2.45
CA GLY A 135 8.58 -0.94 -3.72
C GLY A 135 8.33 -2.45 -3.57
N ALA A 136 9.13 -3.12 -2.73
CA ALA A 136 8.98 -4.53 -2.40
C ALA A 136 7.63 -4.88 -1.73
N ALA A 137 7.09 -4.01 -0.86
CA ALA A 137 5.77 -4.18 -0.28
C ALA A 137 4.66 -4.07 -1.34
N GLY A 138 4.85 -3.19 -2.32
CA GLY A 138 3.97 -3.09 -3.49
C GLY A 138 4.00 -4.34 -4.36
N VAL A 139 5.20 -4.85 -4.67
CA VAL A 139 5.38 -6.10 -5.42
C VAL A 139 4.73 -7.28 -4.70
N HIS A 140 4.90 -7.38 -3.39
CA HIS A 140 4.24 -8.40 -2.57
C HIS A 140 2.70 -8.29 -2.65
N SER A 141 2.16 -7.07 -2.55
CA SER A 141 0.71 -6.83 -2.70
C SER A 141 0.20 -7.24 -4.09
N MET A 142 0.97 -6.98 -5.14
CA MET A 142 0.64 -7.43 -6.51
C MET A 142 0.69 -8.95 -6.65
N LYS A 143 1.64 -9.63 -5.99
CA LYS A 143 1.73 -11.09 -5.96
C LYS A 143 0.48 -11.72 -5.34
N LEU A 144 0.05 -11.20 -4.19
CA LEU A 144 -1.16 -11.66 -3.51
C LEU A 144 -2.42 -11.41 -4.36
N ALA A 145 -2.52 -10.23 -4.98
CA ALA A 145 -3.64 -9.91 -5.85
C ALA A 145 -3.70 -10.85 -7.07
N ASP A 146 -2.58 -11.09 -7.73
CA ASP A 146 -2.47 -11.97 -8.90
C ASP A 146 -2.86 -13.42 -8.55
N ALA A 147 -2.41 -13.91 -7.40
CA ALA A 147 -2.79 -15.22 -6.89
C ALA A 147 -4.29 -15.31 -6.55
N ALA A 148 -4.86 -14.28 -5.93
CA ALA A 148 -6.29 -14.22 -5.64
C ALA A 148 -7.12 -14.23 -6.93
N TYR A 149 -6.73 -13.45 -7.94
CA TYR A 149 -7.39 -13.45 -9.25
C TYR A 149 -7.27 -14.80 -9.95
N SER A 150 -6.09 -15.42 -9.91
CA SER A 150 -5.85 -16.75 -10.51
C SER A 150 -6.66 -17.84 -9.81
N SER A 151 -6.73 -17.79 -8.48
CA SER A 151 -7.56 -18.69 -7.69
C SER A 151 -9.04 -18.55 -8.03
N ALA A 152 -9.54 -17.31 -8.11
CA ALA A 152 -10.93 -17.04 -8.48
C ALA A 152 -11.29 -17.53 -9.89
N LYS A 153 -10.36 -17.42 -10.85
CA LYS A 153 -10.57 -17.89 -12.24
C LYS A 153 -10.53 -19.41 -12.36
N THR A 154 -9.69 -20.08 -11.59
CA THR A 154 -9.44 -21.52 -11.72
C THR A 154 -10.25 -22.37 -10.74
N GLY A 155 -10.74 -21.77 -9.65
CA GLY A 155 -11.33 -22.49 -8.53
C GLY A 155 -10.29 -23.25 -7.68
N CYS A 156 -9.00 -23.06 -7.95
CA CYS A 156 -7.90 -23.75 -7.26
C CYS A 156 -7.22 -22.85 -6.23
N PHE A 157 -6.66 -23.46 -5.18
CA PHE A 157 -5.76 -22.75 -4.27
C PHE A 157 -4.45 -22.41 -4.99
N ILE A 158 -3.96 -21.18 -4.82
CA ILE A 158 -2.68 -20.71 -5.35
C ILE A 158 -1.77 -20.39 -4.17
N GLU A 159 -0.61 -21.05 -4.10
CA GLU A 159 0.41 -20.80 -3.07
C GLU A 159 1.18 -19.51 -3.39
N VAL A 160 1.41 -18.66 -2.37
CA VAL A 160 2.02 -17.32 -2.51
C VAL A 160 3.18 -17.13 -1.56
#